data_AF-A0A9P4N7X2-F1
#
_entry.id   AF-A0A9P4N7X2-F1
#
_cell.length_a   1.000
_cell.length_b   1.000
_cell.length_c   1.000
_cell.angle_alpha   90.00
_cell.angle_beta   90.00
_cell.angle_gamma   90.00
#
_symmetry.space_group_name_H-M   'P 1'
#
loop_
_entity.id
_entity.type
_entity.pdbx_description
1 polymer ?
#
loop_
_entity_poly.entity_id
_entity_poly.type
_entity_poly.pdbx_seq_one_letter_code
_entity_poly.pdbx_strand_id
1 'polypeptide(L)'
;MLPPVNPGILERNPNFAALYKDLCVRKLNPDGSTRETKKQRIHEEIRRNLTTVRKSLTSTQILIDTLSDLPFKAAELPPELHSVIEILTAQLSGRVSDDDREILSGDVEIFLDHISIISELISEQLATIASHLCRIVDPLNPPAISLLPTKVAEIQEKALTELPAELATERVELANTAYTVLSMHRQMLESSIKILEQTMHGSLARATKAKAEHLHARSTALGLQARIHTLTHPPPNEFVNALGNYRASQGSTEVALKNRAALAKKALELYDRAGERAMRDIAKRATYLKGEIERTRGEIGKLERGE
;
A
#
# COMPACT_ATOMS: atom_id res chain seq x y z
N MET A 1 5.55 -21.99 6.29
CA MET A 1 5.62 -22.09 4.82
C MET A 1 7.06 -21.95 4.35
N LEU A 2 7.55 -22.84 3.48
CA LEU A 2 8.80 -22.55 2.77
C LEU A 2 8.50 -21.42 1.76
N PRO A 3 9.25 -20.30 1.80
CA PRO A 3 8.98 -19.19 0.89
C PRO A 3 9.10 -19.64 -0.57
N PRO A 4 8.31 -19.04 -1.49
CA PRO A 4 8.42 -19.34 -2.91
C PRO A 4 9.83 -18.95 -3.39
N VAL A 5 10.56 -19.91 -3.96
CA VAL A 5 11.91 -19.69 -4.49
C VAL A 5 11.81 -19.20 -5.93
N ASN A 6 12.66 -18.23 -6.30
CA ASN A 6 12.72 -17.69 -7.65
C ASN A 6 12.96 -18.81 -8.68
N PRO A 7 12.15 -18.91 -9.76
CA PRO A 7 12.27 -19.96 -10.77
C PRO A 7 13.66 -20.03 -11.41
N GLY A 8 14.37 -18.90 -11.57
CA GLY A 8 15.73 -18.90 -12.11
C GLY A 8 16.78 -19.58 -11.22
N ILE A 9 16.52 -19.71 -9.91
CA ILE A 9 17.40 -20.43 -8.98
C ILE A 9 17.11 -21.94 -9.06
N LEU A 10 15.85 -22.33 -9.26
CA LEU A 10 15.43 -23.72 -9.45
C LEU A 10 15.95 -24.29 -10.78
N GLU A 11 16.00 -23.48 -11.83
CA GLU A 11 16.59 -23.87 -13.12
C GLU A 11 18.11 -24.02 -13.07
N ARG A 12 18.80 -23.16 -12.30
CA ARG A 12 20.25 -23.22 -12.13
C ARG A 12 20.73 -24.39 -11.27
N ASN A 13 19.89 -24.89 -10.35
CA ASN A 13 20.24 -25.95 -9.41
C ASN A 13 19.19 -27.09 -9.42
N PRO A 14 19.30 -28.05 -10.36
CA PRO A 14 18.30 -29.11 -10.54
C PRO A 14 18.15 -30.03 -9.31
N ASN A 15 19.25 -30.30 -8.60
CA ASN A 15 19.23 -31.10 -7.35
C ASN A 15 18.43 -30.40 -6.25
N PHE A 16 18.57 -29.07 -6.13
CA PHE A 16 17.81 -28.26 -5.18
C PHE A 16 16.34 -28.19 -5.59
N ALA A 17 16.03 -28.09 -6.89
CA ALA A 17 14.65 -28.13 -7.38
C ALA A 17 13.96 -29.47 -7.08
N ALA A 18 14.67 -30.59 -7.21
CA ALA A 18 14.16 -31.91 -6.85
C ALA A 18 13.88 -32.01 -5.33
N LEU A 19 14.81 -31.53 -4.49
CA LEU A 19 14.64 -31.47 -3.04
C LEU A 19 13.48 -30.57 -2.62
N TYR A 20 13.38 -29.36 -3.19
CA TYR A 20 12.31 -28.41 -2.90
C TYR A 20 10.94 -28.99 -3.27
N LYS A 21 10.84 -29.66 -4.44
CA LYS A 21 9.63 -30.39 -4.83
C LYS A 21 9.32 -31.55 -3.88
N ASP A 22 10.31 -32.36 -3.49
CA ASP A 22 10.09 -33.48 -2.57
C ASP A 22 9.66 -33.02 -1.17
N LEU A 23 10.24 -31.92 -0.68
CA LEU A 23 9.86 -31.30 0.58
C LEU A 23 8.44 -30.75 0.53
N CYS A 24 8.07 -30.00 -0.51
CA CYS A 24 6.74 -29.40 -0.66
C CYS A 24 5.64 -30.43 -1.00
N VAL A 25 5.97 -31.54 -1.68
CA VAL A 25 4.97 -32.52 -2.16
C VAL A 25 4.89 -33.75 -1.28
N ARG A 26 6.01 -34.32 -0.80
CA ARG A 26 5.98 -35.60 -0.06
C ARG A 26 6.19 -35.45 1.44
N LYS A 27 7.05 -34.51 1.87
CA LYS A 27 7.53 -34.51 3.26
C LYS A 27 6.82 -33.52 4.17
N LEU A 28 6.41 -32.36 3.68
CA LEU A 28 5.83 -31.29 4.49
C LEU A 28 4.41 -30.93 4.05
N ASN A 29 3.59 -30.54 5.00
CA ASN A 29 2.32 -29.87 4.79
C ASN A 29 2.55 -28.36 4.59
N PRO A 30 1.54 -27.64 4.07
CA PRO A 30 1.58 -26.17 3.93
C PRO A 30 2.04 -25.46 5.22
N ASP A 31 1.60 -25.98 6.37
CA ASP A 31 1.89 -25.42 7.70
C ASP A 31 3.28 -25.77 8.24
N GLY A 32 4.10 -26.49 7.46
CA GLY A 32 5.45 -26.93 7.85
C GLY A 32 5.50 -28.18 8.72
N SER A 33 4.35 -28.81 9.02
CA SER A 33 4.29 -30.11 9.69
C SER A 33 4.69 -31.25 8.74
N THR A 34 5.25 -32.36 9.26
CA THR A 34 5.63 -33.51 8.43
C THR A 34 4.39 -34.27 7.95
N ARG A 35 4.39 -34.83 6.74
CA ARG A 35 3.33 -35.72 6.21
C ARG A 35 3.38 -37.16 6.74
N GLU A 36 4.41 -37.48 7.51
CA GLU A 36 4.67 -38.82 8.01
C GLU A 36 3.78 -39.11 9.24
N THR A 37 2.65 -39.79 9.02
CA THR A 37 1.57 -39.99 10.01
C THR A 37 2.03 -40.57 11.34
N LYS A 38 3.03 -41.47 11.34
CA LYS A 38 3.60 -42.03 12.58
C LYS A 38 4.33 -40.96 13.40
N LYS A 39 5.15 -40.12 12.76
CA LYS A 39 5.87 -39.03 13.43
C LYS A 39 4.89 -37.93 13.86
N GLN A 40 3.88 -37.62 13.05
CA GLN A 40 2.81 -36.69 13.43
C GLN A 40 2.12 -37.12 14.72
N ARG A 41 1.73 -38.40 14.85
CA ARG A 41 1.08 -38.93 16.07
C ARG A 41 1.96 -38.78 17.30
N ILE A 42 3.24 -39.12 17.19
CA ILE A 42 4.21 -38.95 18.29
C ILE A 42 4.34 -37.47 18.66
N HIS A 43 4.44 -36.57 17.67
CA HIS A 43 4.51 -35.13 17.93
C HIS A 43 3.22 -34.58 18.54
N GLU A 44 2.05 -35.06 18.14
CA GLU A 44 0.77 -34.69 18.74
C GLU A 44 0.67 -35.16 20.19
N GLU A 45 1.09 -36.38 20.48
CA GLU A 45 1.13 -36.91 21.84
C GLU A 45 2.09 -36.12 22.73
N ILE A 46 3.30 -35.82 22.25
CA ILE A 46 4.26 -34.96 22.95
C ILE A 46 3.66 -33.57 23.19
N ARG A 47 2.98 -32.98 22.18
CA ARG A 47 2.32 -31.67 22.33
C ARG A 47 1.23 -31.73 23.39
N ARG A 48 0.37 -32.76 23.38
CA ARG A 48 -0.66 -32.95 24.41
C ARG A 48 -0.05 -33.06 25.79
N ASN A 49 0.96 -33.91 25.97
CA ASN A 49 1.67 -34.07 27.24
C ASN A 49 2.29 -32.76 27.71
N LEU A 50 2.96 -32.05 26.82
CA LEU A 50 3.52 -30.72 27.09
C LEU A 50 2.41 -29.74 27.50
N THR A 51 1.27 -29.69 26.81
CA THR A 51 0.17 -28.79 27.19
C THR A 51 -0.39 -29.13 28.57
N THR A 52 -0.51 -30.40 28.91
CA THR A 52 -0.97 -30.86 30.23
C THR A 52 0.03 -30.43 31.31
N VAL A 53 1.32 -30.70 31.13
CA VAL A 53 2.38 -30.36 32.08
C VAL A 53 2.51 -28.84 32.24
N ARG A 54 2.40 -28.08 31.14
CA ARG A 54 2.40 -26.61 31.22
C ARG A 54 1.19 -26.10 31.97
N LYS A 55 -0.01 -26.63 31.68
CA LYS A 55 -1.23 -26.24 32.39
C LYS A 55 -1.10 -26.51 33.88
N SER A 56 -0.63 -27.70 34.27
CA SER A 56 -0.43 -28.01 35.69
C SER A 56 0.60 -27.09 36.33
N LEU A 57 1.75 -26.86 35.68
CA LEU A 57 2.81 -26.00 36.19
C LEU A 57 2.35 -24.54 36.36
N THR A 58 1.67 -23.99 35.35
CA THR A 58 1.16 -22.62 35.41
C THR A 58 0.03 -22.50 36.43
N SER A 59 -0.86 -23.48 36.55
CA SER A 59 -1.88 -23.49 37.61
C SER A 59 -1.25 -23.51 39.01
N THR A 60 -0.22 -24.33 39.23
CA THR A 60 0.47 -24.35 40.54
C THR A 60 1.19 -23.05 40.82
N GLN A 61 1.84 -22.45 39.83
CA GLN A 61 2.54 -21.17 39.99
C GLN A 61 1.57 -20.04 40.30
N ILE A 62 0.46 -19.93 39.57
CA ILE A 62 -0.57 -18.92 39.83
C ILE A 62 -1.08 -19.05 41.27
N LEU A 63 -1.37 -20.26 41.74
CA LEU A 63 -1.84 -20.47 43.11
C LEU A 63 -0.79 -20.05 44.15
N ILE A 64 0.47 -20.44 43.97
CA ILE A 64 1.57 -20.07 44.87
C ILE A 64 1.77 -18.55 44.89
N ASP A 65 1.78 -17.91 43.72
CA ASP A 65 1.96 -16.46 43.60
C ASP A 65 0.78 -15.72 44.26
N THR A 66 -0.47 -16.16 44.02
CA THR A 66 -1.63 -15.57 44.71
C THR A 66 -1.58 -15.78 46.21
N LEU A 67 -1.11 -16.94 46.68
CA LEU A 67 -0.98 -17.23 48.10
C LEU A 67 0.09 -16.33 48.74
N SER A 68 1.21 -16.07 48.04
CA SER A 68 2.24 -15.14 48.53
C SER A 68 1.80 -13.67 48.57
N ASP A 69 0.88 -13.29 47.68
CA ASP A 69 0.33 -11.94 47.60
C ASP A 69 -0.85 -11.69 48.55
N LEU A 70 -1.51 -12.77 48.99
CA LEU A 70 -2.68 -12.75 49.88
C LEU A 70 -2.48 -11.92 51.17
N PRO A 71 -1.38 -12.09 51.95
CA PRO A 71 -1.18 -11.33 53.19
C PRO A 71 -1.08 -9.81 52.98
N PHE A 72 -0.73 -9.35 51.77
CA PHE A 72 -0.63 -7.92 51.45
C PHE A 72 -1.94 -7.34 50.92
N LYS A 73 -2.84 -8.17 50.39
CA LYS A 73 -4.03 -7.73 49.66
C LYS A 73 -5.34 -7.97 50.41
N ALA A 74 -5.38 -8.95 51.31
CA ALA A 74 -6.56 -9.26 52.13
C ALA A 74 -6.45 -8.60 53.52
N ALA A 75 -7.18 -7.51 53.73
CA ALA A 75 -7.24 -6.84 55.04
C ALA A 75 -8.01 -7.63 56.11
N GLU A 76 -8.76 -8.67 55.70
CA GLU A 76 -9.63 -9.48 56.56
C GLU A 76 -8.93 -10.70 57.15
N LEU A 77 -7.66 -10.97 56.78
CA LEU A 77 -6.94 -12.14 57.27
C LEU A 77 -6.35 -11.86 58.67
N PRO A 78 -6.54 -12.79 59.64
CA PRO A 78 -5.86 -12.73 60.93
C PRO A 78 -4.33 -12.61 60.78
N PRO A 79 -3.67 -11.75 61.58
CA PRO A 79 -2.23 -11.51 61.46
C PRO A 79 -1.37 -12.75 61.73
N GLU A 80 -1.89 -13.71 62.50
CA GLU A 80 -1.25 -15.00 62.79
C GLU A 80 -1.16 -15.91 61.55
N LEU A 81 -2.10 -15.77 60.61
CA LEU A 81 -2.09 -16.54 59.36
C LEU A 81 -1.13 -15.96 58.32
N HIS A 82 -0.73 -14.68 58.43
CA HIS A 82 0.24 -14.08 57.51
C HIS A 82 1.60 -14.79 57.58
N SER A 83 2.13 -15.00 58.78
CA SER A 83 3.42 -15.68 58.98
C SER A 83 3.36 -17.14 58.52
N VAL A 84 2.26 -17.84 58.80
CA VAL A 84 2.06 -19.23 58.38
C VAL A 84 2.02 -19.34 56.85
N ILE A 85 1.33 -18.43 56.18
CA ILE A 85 1.24 -18.39 54.71
C ILE A 85 2.60 -18.06 54.07
N GLU A 86 3.38 -17.14 54.64
CA GLU A 86 4.72 -16.81 54.14
C GLU A 86 5.69 -17.99 54.27
N ILE A 87 5.65 -18.72 55.39
CA ILE A 87 6.50 -19.90 55.61
C ILE A 87 6.11 -21.04 54.66
N LEU A 88 4.81 -21.29 54.48
CA LEU A 88 4.33 -22.34 53.58
C LEU A 88 4.55 -22.01 52.10
N THR A 89 4.42 -20.75 51.69
CA THR A 89 4.78 -20.33 50.32
C THR A 89 6.28 -20.48 50.07
N ALA A 90 7.12 -20.19 51.07
CA ALA A 90 8.57 -20.46 51.00
C ALA A 90 8.86 -21.98 50.89
N GLN A 91 8.13 -22.82 51.62
CA GLN A 91 8.25 -24.28 51.52
C GLN A 91 7.79 -24.81 50.15
N LEU A 92 6.64 -24.35 49.66
CA LEU A 92 6.07 -24.75 48.36
C LEU A 92 6.90 -24.27 47.17
N SER A 93 7.62 -23.15 47.32
CA SER A 93 8.57 -22.64 46.32
C SER A 93 9.96 -23.30 46.42
N GLY A 94 10.15 -24.26 47.33
CA GLY A 94 11.39 -25.02 47.48
C GLY A 94 12.54 -24.22 48.12
N ARG A 95 12.23 -23.16 48.86
CA ARG A 95 13.23 -22.33 49.56
C ARG A 95 13.59 -22.85 50.94
N VAL A 96 12.89 -23.86 51.44
CA VAL A 96 13.12 -24.51 52.73
C VAL A 96 13.74 -25.88 52.50
N SER A 97 14.75 -26.23 53.30
CA SER A 97 15.43 -27.53 53.25
C SER A 97 14.49 -28.66 53.65
N ASP A 98 14.69 -29.87 53.12
CA ASP A 98 13.85 -31.03 53.43
C ASP A 98 13.95 -31.46 54.90
N ASP A 99 15.07 -31.15 55.56
CA ASP A 99 15.31 -31.44 56.98
C ASP A 99 14.47 -30.56 57.93
N ASP A 100 14.09 -29.35 57.49
CA ASP A 100 13.32 -28.40 58.31
C ASP A 100 11.81 -28.65 58.21
N ARG A 101 11.37 -29.59 57.37
CA ARG A 101 9.94 -29.89 57.15
C ARG A 101 9.26 -30.48 58.37
N GLU A 102 9.99 -31.21 59.21
CA GLU A 102 9.46 -31.81 60.44
C GLU A 102 9.16 -30.74 61.50
N ILE A 103 9.92 -29.64 61.49
CA ILE A 103 9.74 -28.51 62.42
C ILE A 103 8.51 -27.69 62.04
N LEU A 104 8.23 -27.57 60.73
CA LEU A 104 7.12 -26.80 60.18
C LEU A 104 5.78 -27.54 60.18
N SER A 105 5.72 -28.79 60.67
CA SER A 105 4.48 -29.59 60.63
C SER A 105 3.32 -28.95 61.39
N GLY A 106 3.60 -28.23 62.48
CA GLY A 106 2.59 -27.50 63.25
C GLY A 106 1.97 -26.33 62.47
N ASP A 107 2.78 -25.60 61.70
CA ASP A 107 2.28 -24.50 60.85
C ASP A 107 1.46 -25.02 59.67
N VAL A 108 1.79 -26.22 59.16
CA VAL A 108 1.00 -26.91 58.14
C VAL A 108 -0.39 -27.28 58.69
N GLU A 109 -0.48 -27.81 59.90
CA GLU A 109 -1.76 -28.16 60.53
C GLU A 109 -2.65 -26.92 60.72
N ILE A 110 -2.10 -25.82 61.24
CA ILE A 110 -2.84 -24.55 61.42
C ILE A 110 -3.35 -24.00 60.08
N PHE A 111 -2.55 -24.12 59.01
CA PHE A 111 -2.98 -23.73 57.66
C PHE A 111 -4.10 -24.62 57.12
N LEU A 112 -4.02 -25.94 57.34
CA LEU A 112 -5.05 -26.88 56.91
C LEU A 112 -6.37 -26.65 57.64
N ASP A 113 -6.33 -26.27 58.93
CA ASP A 113 -7.53 -25.95 59.70
C ASP A 113 -8.24 -24.69 59.17
N HIS A 114 -7.49 -23.73 58.62
CA HIS A 114 -8.03 -22.47 58.07
C HIS A 114 -8.12 -22.46 56.54
N ILE A 115 -7.98 -23.62 55.88
CA ILE A 115 -7.90 -23.72 54.42
C ILE A 115 -9.16 -23.20 53.70
N SER A 116 -10.33 -23.32 54.32
CA SER A 116 -11.59 -22.84 53.74
C SER A 116 -11.58 -21.33 53.56
N ILE A 117 -11.20 -20.58 54.60
CA ILE A 117 -11.10 -19.12 54.58
C ILE A 117 -10.05 -18.67 53.56
N ILE A 118 -8.88 -19.33 53.55
CA ILE A 118 -7.79 -19.02 52.61
C ILE A 118 -8.25 -19.29 51.17
N SER A 119 -8.97 -20.39 50.93
CA SER A 119 -9.47 -20.73 49.60
C SER A 119 -10.53 -19.77 49.07
N GLU A 120 -11.39 -19.24 49.96
CA GLU A 120 -12.41 -18.24 49.62
C GLU A 120 -11.75 -16.92 49.21
N LEU A 121 -10.78 -16.44 50.01
CA LEU A 121 -10.03 -15.23 49.72
C LEU A 121 -9.18 -15.34 48.45
N ILE A 122 -8.52 -16.48 48.21
CA ILE A 122 -7.80 -16.74 46.95
C ILE A 122 -8.78 -16.72 45.77
N SER A 123 -9.98 -17.31 45.93
CA SER A 123 -10.99 -17.33 44.87
C SER A 123 -11.49 -15.92 44.54
N GLU A 124 -11.73 -15.08 45.55
CA GLU A 124 -12.11 -13.68 45.37
C GLU A 124 -10.99 -12.89 44.67
N GLN A 125 -9.74 -13.06 45.13
CA GLN A 125 -8.59 -12.42 44.52
C GLN A 125 -8.40 -12.85 43.06
N LEU A 126 -8.52 -14.14 42.74
CA LEU A 126 -8.48 -14.62 41.36
C LEU A 126 -9.63 -14.07 40.51
N ALA A 127 -10.83 -13.92 41.07
CA ALA A 127 -11.95 -13.30 40.38
C ALA A 127 -11.69 -11.81 40.09
N THR A 128 -11.09 -11.08 41.03
CA THR A 128 -10.70 -9.67 40.80
C THR A 128 -9.64 -9.55 39.70
N ILE A 129 -8.60 -10.39 39.72
CA ILE A 129 -7.56 -10.44 38.68
C ILE A 129 -8.19 -10.78 37.32
N ALA A 130 -9.08 -11.77 37.25
CA ALA A 130 -9.78 -12.11 36.02
C ALA A 130 -10.62 -10.93 35.50
N SER A 131 -11.28 -10.18 36.39
CA SER A 131 -12.03 -8.96 36.00
C SER A 131 -11.11 -7.87 35.45
N HIS A 132 -9.92 -7.69 36.03
CA HIS A 132 -8.92 -6.76 35.52
C HIS A 132 -8.41 -7.18 34.15
N LEU A 133 -8.15 -8.48 33.94
CA LEU A 133 -7.76 -9.00 32.64
C LEU A 133 -8.86 -8.78 31.59
N CYS A 134 -10.14 -8.98 31.93
CA CYS A 134 -11.25 -8.67 31.03
C CYS A 134 -11.25 -7.17 30.64
N ARG A 135 -11.01 -6.27 31.59
CA ARG A 135 -10.90 -4.82 31.30
C ARG A 135 -9.67 -4.46 30.46
N ILE A 136 -8.56 -5.19 30.59
CA ILE A 136 -7.36 -4.98 29.78
C ILE A 136 -7.60 -5.43 28.33
N VAL A 137 -8.30 -6.55 28.14
CA VAL A 137 -8.64 -7.07 26.81
C VAL A 137 -9.51 -6.08 26.04
N ASP A 138 -10.58 -5.58 26.67
CA ASP A 138 -11.45 -4.56 26.08
C ASP A 138 -11.88 -3.55 27.15
N PRO A 139 -11.33 -2.31 27.15
CA PRO A 139 -11.61 -1.33 28.20
C PRO A 139 -13.03 -0.75 28.11
N LEU A 140 -13.65 -0.80 26.93
CA LEU A 140 -14.99 -0.25 26.69
C LEU A 140 -16.10 -1.26 26.94
N ASN A 141 -15.87 -2.53 26.63
CA ASN A 141 -16.85 -3.62 26.77
C ASN A 141 -16.14 -4.88 27.29
N PRO A 142 -15.92 -5.00 28.61
CA PRO A 142 -15.19 -6.13 29.16
C PRO A 142 -15.96 -7.44 28.89
N PRO A 143 -15.33 -8.46 28.29
CA PRO A 143 -15.98 -9.74 28.05
C PRO A 143 -16.20 -10.52 29.35
N ALA A 144 -17.15 -11.46 29.33
CA ALA A 144 -17.29 -12.42 30.42
C ALA A 144 -16.03 -13.27 30.56
N ILE A 145 -15.69 -13.69 31.78
CA ILE A 145 -14.46 -14.45 32.10
C ILE A 145 -14.36 -15.73 31.24
N SER A 146 -15.48 -16.38 30.94
CA SER A 146 -15.54 -17.58 30.09
C SER A 146 -15.16 -17.34 28.63
N LEU A 147 -15.31 -16.12 28.12
CA LEU A 147 -15.02 -15.72 26.74
C LEU A 147 -13.63 -15.09 26.57
N LEU A 148 -12.89 -14.89 27.68
CA LEU A 148 -11.53 -14.39 27.64
C LEU A 148 -10.58 -15.22 26.76
N PRO A 149 -10.54 -16.58 26.83
CA PRO A 149 -9.58 -17.35 26.04
C PRO A 149 -9.85 -17.26 24.53
N THR A 150 -11.13 -17.20 24.12
CA THR A 150 -11.48 -17.07 22.69
C THR A 150 -11.10 -15.68 22.17
N LYS A 151 -11.37 -14.63 22.94
CA LYS A 151 -10.98 -13.25 22.58
C LYS A 151 -9.47 -13.09 22.51
N VAL A 152 -8.72 -13.68 23.44
CA VAL A 152 -7.26 -13.68 23.39
C VAL A 152 -6.74 -14.41 22.15
N ALA A 153 -7.33 -15.55 21.78
CA ALA A 153 -6.97 -16.25 20.55
C ALA A 153 -7.25 -15.41 19.29
N GLU A 154 -8.42 -14.74 19.23
CA GLU A 154 -8.76 -13.81 18.13
C GLU A 154 -7.75 -12.65 18.03
N ILE A 155 -7.35 -12.05 19.15
CA ILE A 155 -6.36 -10.97 19.17
C ILE A 155 -4.98 -11.48 18.72
N GLN A 156 -4.58 -12.66 19.18
CA GLN A 156 -3.32 -13.27 18.78
C GLN A 156 -3.30 -13.59 17.28
N GLU A 157 -4.38 -14.13 16.74
CA GLU A 157 -4.50 -14.39 15.30
C GLU A 157 -4.39 -13.08 14.51
N LYS A 158 -5.20 -12.08 14.86
CA LYS A 158 -5.14 -10.75 14.23
C LYS A 158 -3.73 -10.14 14.25
N ALA A 159 -3.05 -10.20 15.40
CA ALA A 159 -1.74 -9.58 15.58
C ALA A 159 -0.59 -10.36 14.91
N LEU A 160 -0.66 -11.69 14.87
CA LEU A 160 0.44 -12.55 14.38
C LEU A 160 0.30 -12.94 12.91
N THR A 161 -0.91 -13.05 12.38
CA THR A 161 -1.14 -13.54 11.01
C THR A 161 -1.73 -12.48 10.10
N GLU A 162 -2.86 -11.88 10.47
CA GLU A 162 -3.60 -10.94 9.61
C GLU A 162 -2.83 -9.63 9.40
N LEU A 163 -2.50 -8.92 10.48
CA LEU A 163 -1.83 -7.62 10.41
C LEU A 163 -0.46 -7.68 9.69
N PRO A 164 0.41 -8.68 9.94
CA PRO A 164 1.67 -8.79 9.21
C PRO A 164 1.48 -9.12 7.73
N ALA A 165 0.46 -9.92 7.38
CA ALA A 165 0.15 -10.24 6.00
C ALA A 165 -0.37 -9.01 5.24
N GLU A 166 -1.30 -8.26 5.83
CA GLU A 166 -1.79 -6.99 5.28
C GLU A 166 -0.66 -5.96 5.15
N LEU A 167 0.18 -5.83 6.16
CA LEU A 167 1.35 -4.92 6.09
C LEU A 167 2.32 -5.33 4.98
N ALA A 168 2.49 -6.64 4.73
CA ALA A 168 3.34 -7.12 3.65
C ALA A 168 2.73 -6.80 2.27
N THR A 169 1.41 -6.96 2.09
CA THR A 169 0.74 -6.61 0.83
C THR A 169 0.81 -5.12 0.56
N GLU A 170 0.51 -4.29 1.57
CA GLU A 170 0.58 -2.83 1.46
C GLU A 170 2.00 -2.34 1.12
N ARG A 171 3.03 -2.97 1.70
CA ARG A 171 4.44 -2.66 1.34
C ARG A 171 4.76 -2.95 -0.12
N VAL A 172 4.23 -4.04 -0.66
CA VAL A 172 4.41 -4.40 -2.08
C VAL A 172 3.67 -3.41 -2.98
N GLU A 173 2.44 -3.04 -2.62
CA GLU A 173 1.67 -2.03 -3.35
C GLU A 173 2.35 -0.66 -3.34
N LEU A 174 2.88 -0.23 -2.18
CA LEU A 174 3.68 0.99 -2.06
C LEU A 174 4.93 0.94 -2.94
N ALA A 175 5.67 -0.17 -2.94
CA ALA A 175 6.84 -0.32 -3.80
C ALA A 175 6.48 -0.24 -5.30
N ASN A 176 5.37 -0.86 -5.70
CA ASN A 176 4.88 -0.80 -7.07
C ASN A 176 4.44 0.60 -7.48
N THR A 177 3.73 1.32 -6.62
CA THR A 177 3.33 2.72 -6.87
C THR A 177 4.54 3.65 -6.92
N ALA A 178 5.54 3.48 -6.06
CA ALA A 178 6.78 4.23 -6.14
C ALA A 178 7.52 3.96 -7.46
N TYR A 179 7.56 2.70 -7.91
CA TYR A 179 8.14 2.33 -9.20
C TYR A 179 7.40 2.96 -10.39
N THR A 180 6.06 2.97 -10.39
CA THR A 180 5.29 3.59 -11.49
C THR A 180 5.51 5.10 -11.52
N VAL A 181 5.54 5.78 -10.37
CA VAL A 181 5.84 7.21 -10.27
C VAL A 181 7.25 7.51 -10.80
N LEU A 182 8.25 6.73 -10.40
CA LEU A 182 9.63 6.91 -10.88
C LEU A 182 9.72 6.67 -12.40
N SER A 183 9.04 5.66 -12.91
CA SER A 183 8.99 5.39 -14.35
C SER A 183 8.31 6.52 -15.13
N MET A 184 7.20 7.05 -14.62
CA MET A 184 6.53 8.22 -15.21
C MET A 184 7.43 9.45 -15.19
N HIS A 185 8.14 9.69 -14.08
CA HIS A 185 9.08 10.80 -13.96
C HIS A 185 10.23 10.68 -14.98
N ARG A 186 10.80 9.47 -15.13
CA ARG A 186 11.80 9.19 -16.18
C ARG A 186 11.26 9.50 -17.57
N GLN A 187 10.05 9.04 -17.90
CA GLN A 187 9.42 9.30 -19.20
C GLN A 187 9.16 10.80 -19.44
N MET A 188 8.77 11.53 -18.40
CA MET A 188 8.58 12.98 -18.46
C MET A 188 9.92 13.70 -18.72
N LEU A 189 10.99 13.31 -18.02
CA LEU A 189 12.32 13.88 -18.25
C LEU A 189 12.83 13.57 -19.66
N GLU A 190 12.68 12.33 -20.12
CA GLU A 190 13.06 11.93 -21.48
C GLU A 190 12.29 12.71 -22.55
N SER A 191 10.99 12.92 -22.37
CA SER A 191 10.19 13.70 -23.31
C SER A 191 10.54 15.18 -23.28
N SER A 192 10.79 15.75 -22.09
CA SER A 192 11.27 17.13 -21.93
C SER A 192 12.62 17.36 -22.61
N ILE A 193 13.59 16.45 -22.40
CA ILE A 193 14.90 16.50 -23.05
C ILE A 193 14.74 16.44 -24.58
N LYS A 194 13.93 15.51 -25.11
CA LYS A 194 13.65 15.42 -26.55
C LYS A 194 13.02 16.69 -27.11
N ILE A 195 12.09 17.31 -26.38
CA ILE A 195 11.47 18.58 -26.80
C ILE A 195 12.51 19.70 -26.84
N LEU A 196 13.37 19.83 -25.81
CA LEU A 196 14.44 20.81 -25.78
C LEU A 196 15.45 20.59 -26.92
N GLU A 197 15.82 19.34 -27.17
CA GLU A 197 16.67 18.96 -28.30
C GLU A 197 16.03 19.30 -29.63
N GLN A 198 14.73 19.12 -29.83
CA GLN A 198 14.07 19.42 -31.11
C GLN A 198 13.81 20.92 -31.33
N THR A 199 13.41 21.63 -30.27
CA THR A 199 12.88 23.01 -30.37
C THR A 199 13.95 24.07 -30.19
N MET A 200 14.88 23.87 -29.26
CA MET A 200 15.88 24.88 -28.90
C MET A 200 17.26 24.57 -29.47
N HIS A 201 17.64 23.29 -29.46
CA HIS A 201 19.01 22.88 -29.80
C HIS A 201 19.11 22.09 -31.11
N GLY A 202 17.99 21.82 -31.77
CA GLY A 202 17.89 20.84 -32.86
C GLY A 202 18.36 21.35 -34.20
N SER A 203 18.81 20.43 -35.05
CA SER A 203 19.16 20.72 -36.44
C SER A 203 18.00 21.37 -37.21
N LEU A 204 16.75 20.97 -36.92
CA LEU A 204 15.56 21.57 -37.51
C LEU A 204 15.37 23.04 -37.07
N ALA A 205 15.46 23.34 -35.78
CA ALA A 205 15.36 24.71 -35.27
C ALA A 205 16.48 25.61 -35.80
N ARG A 206 17.71 25.07 -35.89
CA ARG A 206 18.84 25.79 -36.50
C ARG A 206 18.64 25.99 -38.01
N ALA A 207 18.12 24.99 -38.72
CA ALA A 207 17.88 25.08 -40.16
C ALA A 207 16.74 26.07 -40.49
N THR A 208 15.66 26.09 -39.70
CA THR A 208 14.58 27.07 -39.88
C THR A 208 15.07 28.49 -39.58
N LYS A 209 15.87 28.67 -38.52
CA LYS A 209 16.51 29.95 -38.21
C LYS A 209 17.44 30.41 -39.34
N ALA A 210 18.38 29.57 -39.78
CA ALA A 210 19.30 29.88 -40.86
C ALA A 210 18.57 30.19 -42.18
N LYS A 211 17.49 29.47 -42.49
CA LYS A 211 16.65 29.74 -43.66
C LYS A 211 15.95 31.09 -43.56
N ALA A 212 15.42 31.45 -42.39
CA ALA A 212 14.79 32.75 -42.16
C ALA A 212 15.81 33.89 -42.29
N GLU A 213 17.00 33.75 -41.70
CA GLU A 213 18.09 34.72 -41.81
C GLU A 213 18.56 34.88 -43.27
N HIS A 214 18.72 33.78 -44.00
CA HIS A 214 19.07 33.81 -45.42
C HIS A 214 17.99 34.51 -46.27
N LEU A 215 16.70 34.20 -46.06
CA LEU A 215 15.62 34.87 -46.77
C LEU A 215 15.55 36.36 -46.46
N HIS A 216 15.82 36.75 -45.21
CA HIS A 216 15.92 38.15 -44.81
C HIS A 216 17.10 38.87 -45.48
N ALA A 217 18.30 38.28 -45.45
CA ALA A 217 19.48 38.85 -46.11
C ALA A 217 19.27 38.96 -47.64
N ARG A 218 18.59 37.98 -48.25
CA ARG A 218 18.25 38.03 -49.67
C ARG A 218 17.22 39.11 -49.97
N SER A 219 16.21 39.29 -49.13
CA SER A 219 15.20 40.33 -49.36
C SER A 219 15.78 41.74 -49.18
N THR A 220 16.68 41.95 -48.22
CA THR A 220 17.38 43.22 -48.06
C THR A 220 18.32 43.49 -49.24
N ALA A 221 19.08 42.50 -49.70
CA ALA A 221 19.93 42.63 -50.89
C ALA A 221 19.12 42.97 -52.15
N LEU A 222 18.02 42.24 -52.40
CA LEU A 222 17.12 42.52 -53.52
C LEU A 222 16.44 43.89 -53.39
N GLY A 223 16.07 44.31 -52.18
CA GLY A 223 15.52 45.63 -51.93
C GLY A 223 16.52 46.75 -52.23
N LEU A 224 17.78 46.57 -51.83
CA LEU A 224 18.87 47.51 -52.16
C LEU A 224 19.15 47.54 -53.67
N GLN A 225 19.19 46.37 -54.32
CA GLN A 225 19.38 46.27 -55.77
C GLN A 225 18.23 46.94 -56.54
N ALA A 226 16.99 46.71 -56.12
CA ALA A 226 15.81 47.37 -56.69
C ALA A 226 15.90 48.89 -56.51
N ARG A 227 16.34 49.37 -55.33
CA ARG A 227 16.52 50.80 -55.07
C ARG A 227 17.58 51.43 -55.97
N ILE A 228 18.72 50.76 -56.15
CA ILE A 228 19.77 51.19 -57.09
C ILE A 228 19.19 51.26 -58.52
N HIS A 229 18.49 50.22 -58.95
CA HIS A 229 17.90 50.16 -60.28
C HIS A 229 16.85 51.25 -60.51
N THR A 230 16.01 51.58 -59.52
CA THR A 230 15.04 52.67 -59.65
C THR A 230 15.69 54.05 -59.75
N LEU A 231 16.90 54.22 -59.19
CA LEU A 231 17.66 55.47 -59.29
C LEU A 231 18.37 55.61 -60.64
N THR A 232 18.85 54.50 -61.22
CA THR A 232 19.50 54.50 -62.54
C THR A 232 18.51 54.48 -63.69
N HIS A 233 17.35 53.85 -63.50
CA HIS A 233 16.28 53.71 -64.48
C HIS A 233 14.93 54.01 -63.82
N PRO A 234 14.42 55.24 -63.96
CA PRO A 234 13.10 55.60 -63.44
C PRO A 234 12.01 54.69 -64.06
N PRO A 235 11.22 53.98 -63.24
CA PRO A 235 10.22 53.07 -63.76
C PRO A 235 9.07 53.83 -64.45
N PRO A 236 8.45 53.26 -65.50
CA PRO A 236 7.29 53.86 -66.14
C PRO A 236 6.08 53.91 -65.20
N ASN A 237 5.23 54.93 -65.35
CA ASN A 237 4.10 55.21 -64.44
C ASN A 237 3.11 54.03 -64.32
N GLU A 238 2.90 53.27 -65.40
CA GLU A 238 2.04 52.08 -65.39
C GLU A 238 2.56 50.98 -64.47
N PHE A 239 3.89 50.80 -64.41
CA PHE A 239 4.53 49.82 -63.54
C PHE A 239 4.40 50.22 -62.06
N VAL A 240 4.53 51.52 -61.76
CA VAL A 240 4.32 52.05 -60.40
C VAL A 240 2.87 51.86 -59.95
N ASN A 241 1.90 52.10 -60.84
CA ASN A 241 0.49 51.85 -60.57
C ASN A 241 0.19 50.36 -60.34
N ALA A 242 0.77 49.47 -61.15
CA ALA A 242 0.66 48.02 -60.97
C ALA A 242 1.25 47.55 -59.63
N LEU A 243 2.41 48.10 -59.22
CA LEU A 243 3.00 47.83 -57.90
C LEU A 243 2.14 48.35 -56.76
N GLY A 244 1.49 49.52 -56.93
CA GLY A 244 0.53 50.06 -55.96
C GLY A 244 -0.67 49.11 -55.76
N ASN A 245 -1.25 48.62 -56.85
CA ASN A 245 -2.34 47.64 -56.81
C ASN A 245 -1.90 46.32 -56.18
N TYR A 246 -0.69 45.86 -56.51
CA TYR A 246 -0.13 44.64 -55.92
C TYR A 246 0.10 44.80 -54.40
N ARG A 247 0.65 45.94 -53.96
CA ARG A 247 0.82 46.26 -52.54
C ARG A 247 -0.52 46.30 -51.79
N ALA A 248 -1.56 46.87 -52.40
CA ALA A 248 -2.90 46.87 -51.83
C ALA A 248 -3.46 45.44 -51.68
N SER A 249 -3.26 44.58 -52.69
CA SER A 249 -3.66 43.16 -52.61
C SER A 249 -2.85 42.39 -51.56
N GLN A 250 -1.56 42.68 -51.38
CA GLN A 250 -0.78 42.07 -50.31
C GLN A 250 -1.26 42.52 -48.92
N GLY A 251 -1.57 43.81 -48.74
CA GLY A 251 -2.12 44.32 -47.49
C GLY A 251 -3.42 43.63 -47.08
N SER A 252 -4.33 43.39 -48.04
CA SER A 252 -5.57 42.65 -47.75
C SER A 252 -5.31 41.19 -47.36
N THR A 253 -4.35 40.52 -48.01
CA THR A 253 -3.95 39.15 -47.64
C THR A 253 -3.25 39.08 -46.28
N GLU A 254 -2.44 40.07 -45.91
CA GLU A 254 -1.78 40.14 -44.61
C GLU A 254 -2.80 40.33 -43.49
N VAL A 255 -3.79 41.21 -43.69
CA VAL A 255 -4.92 41.39 -42.76
C VAL A 255 -5.72 40.10 -42.62
N ALA A 256 -6.02 39.41 -43.72
CA ALA A 256 -6.70 38.12 -43.68
C ALA A 256 -5.92 37.05 -42.89
N LEU A 257 -4.59 37.00 -43.05
CA LEU A 257 -3.73 36.09 -42.31
C LEU A 257 -3.67 36.44 -40.81
N LYS A 258 -3.54 37.73 -40.45
CA LYS A 258 -3.58 38.19 -39.06
C LYS A 258 -4.91 37.84 -38.39
N ASN A 259 -6.03 38.04 -39.10
CA ASN A 259 -7.35 37.67 -38.60
C ASN A 259 -7.48 36.16 -38.40
N ARG A 260 -7.00 35.34 -39.34
CA ARG A 260 -6.98 33.88 -39.20
C ARG A 260 -6.13 33.43 -38.02
N ALA A 261 -4.97 34.04 -37.80
CA ALA A 261 -4.11 33.77 -36.66
C ALA A 261 -4.78 34.15 -35.33
N ALA A 262 -5.47 35.30 -35.27
CA ALA A 262 -6.21 35.72 -34.08
C ALA A 262 -7.37 34.77 -33.76
N LEU A 263 -8.10 34.29 -34.77
CA LEU A 263 -9.16 33.29 -34.60
C LEU A 263 -8.60 31.96 -34.09
N ALA A 264 -7.46 31.50 -34.64
CA ALA A 264 -6.81 30.28 -34.17
C ALA A 264 -6.34 30.39 -32.71
N LYS A 265 -5.78 31.53 -32.30
CA LYS A 265 -5.41 31.79 -30.90
C LYS A 265 -6.62 31.79 -29.96
N LYS A 266 -7.71 32.47 -30.35
CA LYS A 266 -8.96 32.43 -29.57
C LYS A 266 -9.53 31.02 -29.46
N ALA A 267 -9.44 30.22 -30.52
CA ALA A 267 -9.86 28.82 -30.46
C ALA A 267 -9.01 28.02 -29.46
N LEU A 268 -7.69 28.19 -29.47
CA LEU A 268 -6.79 27.59 -28.48
C LEU A 268 -7.12 28.02 -27.04
N GLU A 269 -7.37 29.31 -26.81
CA GLU A 269 -7.79 29.80 -25.49
C GLU A 269 -9.12 29.19 -25.02
N LEU A 270 -10.08 28.99 -25.93
CA LEU A 270 -11.34 28.31 -25.61
C LEU A 270 -11.12 26.82 -25.29
N TYR A 271 -10.20 26.15 -25.98
CA TYR A 271 -9.80 24.78 -25.65
C TYR A 271 -9.15 24.69 -24.28
N ASP A 272 -8.25 25.61 -23.95
CA ASP A 272 -7.58 25.65 -22.65
C ASP A 272 -8.58 25.92 -21.51
N ARG A 273 -9.54 26.83 -21.71
CA ARG A 273 -10.60 27.13 -20.71
C ARG A 273 -11.61 26.00 -20.54
N ALA A 274 -11.92 25.25 -21.60
CA ALA A 274 -12.82 24.11 -21.50
C ALA A 274 -12.25 23.00 -20.59
N GLY A 275 -10.91 22.88 -20.54
CA GLY A 275 -10.23 21.87 -19.73
C GLY A 275 -10.49 20.45 -20.22
N GLU A 276 -9.75 19.50 -19.65
CA GLU A 276 -9.72 18.12 -20.16
C GLU A 276 -11.06 17.38 -19.99
N ARG A 277 -11.80 17.69 -18.91
CA ARG A 277 -13.09 17.05 -18.60
C ARG A 277 -14.19 17.46 -19.58
N ALA A 278 -14.36 18.77 -19.83
CA ALA A 278 -15.39 19.23 -20.76
C ALA A 278 -15.08 18.79 -22.20
N MET A 279 -13.80 18.77 -22.59
CA MET A 279 -13.38 18.27 -23.91
C MET A 279 -13.65 16.78 -24.09
N ARG A 280 -13.43 15.95 -23.06
CA ARG A 280 -13.81 14.53 -23.09
C ARG A 280 -15.31 14.34 -23.19
N ASP A 281 -16.10 15.15 -22.49
CA ASP A 281 -17.56 15.07 -22.56
C ASP A 281 -18.12 15.54 -23.91
N ILE A 282 -17.53 16.57 -24.51
CA ILE A 282 -17.86 17.01 -25.88
C ILE A 282 -17.48 15.93 -26.90
N ALA A 283 -16.33 15.28 -26.75
CA ALA A 283 -15.92 14.19 -27.64
C ALA A 283 -16.89 13.00 -27.57
N LYS A 284 -17.32 12.61 -26.36
CA LYS A 284 -18.34 11.56 -26.16
C LYS A 284 -19.67 11.92 -26.83
N ARG A 285 -20.14 13.16 -26.66
CA ARG A 285 -21.37 13.64 -27.31
C ARG A 285 -21.23 13.67 -28.84
N ALA A 286 -20.07 14.06 -29.37
CA ALA A 286 -19.81 14.04 -30.80
C ALA A 286 -19.79 12.61 -31.38
N THR A 287 -19.24 11.63 -30.67
CA THR A 287 -19.31 10.23 -31.08
C THR A 287 -20.74 9.68 -31.08
N TYR A 288 -21.54 10.06 -30.09
CA TYR A 288 -22.96 9.71 -30.02
C TYR A 288 -23.73 10.28 -31.22
N LEU A 289 -23.60 11.59 -31.47
CA LEU A 289 -24.23 12.29 -32.59
C LEU A 289 -23.83 11.72 -33.95
N LYS A 290 -22.56 11.36 -34.15
CA LYS A 290 -22.13 10.69 -35.40
C LYS A 290 -22.82 9.34 -35.58
N GLY A 291 -22.94 8.55 -34.52
CA GLY A 291 -23.66 7.27 -34.56
C GLY A 291 -25.15 7.44 -34.85
N GLU A 292 -25.75 8.53 -34.39
CA GLU A 292 -27.15 8.88 -34.65
C GLU A 292 -27.36 9.39 -36.09
N ILE A 293 -26.42 10.18 -36.63
CA ILE A 293 -26.41 10.59 -38.05
C ILE A 293 -26.28 9.37 -38.97
N GLU A 294 -25.40 8.43 -38.66
CA GLU A 294 -25.26 7.19 -39.46
C GLU A 294 -26.52 6.31 -39.37
N ARG A 295 -27.14 6.21 -38.19
CA ARG A 295 -28.42 5.49 -38.03
C ARG A 295 -29.54 6.13 -38.84
N THR A 296 -29.75 7.44 -38.68
CA THR A 296 -30.77 8.18 -39.43
C THR A 296 -30.52 8.15 -40.93
N ARG A 297 -29.25 8.25 -41.37
CA ARG A 297 -28.89 8.06 -42.78
C ARG A 297 -29.19 6.65 -43.28
N GLY A 298 -28.94 5.64 -42.45
CA GLY A 298 -29.31 4.25 -42.72
C GLY A 298 -30.83 4.06 -42.82
N GLU A 299 -31.61 4.68 -41.95
CA GLU A 299 -33.08 4.67 -41.97
C GLU A 299 -33.64 5.39 -43.20
N ILE A 300 -33.12 6.57 -43.55
CA ILE A 300 -33.47 7.27 -44.78
C ILE A 300 -33.17 6.38 -45.99
N GLY A 301 -32.00 5.73 -46.02
CA GLY A 301 -31.65 4.83 -47.11
C GLY A 301 -32.52 3.57 -47.19
N LYS A 302 -33.11 3.10 -46.09
CA LYS A 302 -34.08 1.99 -46.09
C LYS A 302 -35.43 2.45 -46.63
N LEU A 303 -35.90 3.62 -46.17
CA LEU A 303 -37.12 4.26 -46.65
C LEU A 303 -37.06 4.56 -48.17
N GLU A 304 -35.91 4.98 -48.68
CA GLU A 304 -35.69 5.20 -50.12
C GLU A 304 -35.69 3.91 -50.95
N ARG A 305 -35.41 2.75 -50.33
CA ARG A 305 -35.44 1.43 -50.99
C ARG A 305 -36.79 0.72 -50.86
N GLY A 306 -37.76 1.32 -50.16
CA GLY A 306 -39.11 0.76 -50.02
C GLY A 306 -39.22 -0.44 -49.07
N GLU A 307 -38.29 -0.57 -48.11
CA GLU A 307 -38.41 -1.44 -46.93
C GLU A 307 -38.86 -0.64 -45.69
#